data_AF-A0A967TJN8-F1
#
_entry.id   AF-A0A967TJN8-F1
#
_cell.length_a   1.000
_cell.length_b   1.000
_cell.length_c   1.000
_cell.angle_alpha   90.00
_cell.angle_beta   90.00
_cell.angle_gamma   90.00
#
_symmetry.space_group_name_H-M   'P 1'
#
loop_
_entity.id
_entity.type
_entity.pdbx_description
1 polymer ?
#
loop_
_entity_poly.entity_id
_entity_poly.type
_entity_poly.pdbx_seq_one_letter_code
_entity_poly.pdbx_strand_id
1 'polypeptide(L)' 'GEAGESILVTHRGTVVAEVRPPGETTLPAAIEPGLTELARRGGAVAGAPHEPKLYEPRTRVLPEGRLQELLAAEREDV' A
#
# COMPACT_ATOMS: atom_id res chain seq x y z
N GLY A 1 18.62 11.05 -2.56
CA GLY A 1 17.29 10.66 -2.09
C GLY A 1 17.45 9.33 -1.38
N GLU A 2 16.99 9.22 -0.14
CA GLU A 2 17.00 7.93 0.57
C GLU A 2 16.07 6.97 -0.16
N ALA A 3 16.61 5.83 -0.61
CA ALA A 3 15.79 4.72 -1.08
C ALA A 3 15.11 4.14 0.15
N GLY A 4 13.77 4.11 0.18
CA GLY A 4 13.05 3.53 1.31
C GLY A 4 13.38 2.03 1.49
N GLU A 5 13.06 1.50 2.66
CA GLU A 5 13.26 0.09 2.98
C GLU A 5 12.07 -0.77 2.55
N SER A 6 12.32 -2.05 2.26
CA SER A 6 11.26 -3.04 1.96
C SER A 6 11.00 -3.90 3.19
N ILE A 7 9.74 -3.95 3.64
CA ILE A 7 9.33 -4.65 4.86
C ILE A 7 8.52 -5.89 4.50
N LEU A 8 8.89 -7.05 5.06
CA LEU A 8 8.12 -8.29 4.96
C LEU A 8 7.22 -8.47 6.18
N VAL A 9 5.90 -8.54 5.96
CA VAL A 9 4.92 -8.77 7.02
C VAL A 9 4.66 -10.27 7.13
N THR A 10 4.82 -10.84 8.32
CA THR A 10 4.58 -12.27 8.57
C THR A 10 3.42 -12.52 9.52
N HIS A 11 2.66 -13.60 9.28
CA HIS A 11 1.72 -14.17 10.22
C HIS A 11 2.10 -15.64 10.45
N ARG A 12 2.46 -15.99 11.69
CA ARG A 12 2.87 -17.36 12.09
C ARG A 12 4.04 -17.92 11.25
N GLY A 13 5.01 -17.06 10.92
CA GLY A 13 6.17 -17.44 10.13
C GLY A 13 5.93 -17.52 8.61
N THR A 14 4.72 -17.19 8.14
CA THR A 14 4.41 -17.08 6.71
C THR A 14 4.36 -15.62 6.30
N VAL A 15 5.04 -15.25 5.22
CA VAL A 15 4.94 -13.91 4.63
C VAL A 15 3.55 -13.73 4.03
N VAL A 16 2.84 -12.69 4.47
CA VAL A 16 1.47 -12.38 4.01
C VAL A 16 1.39 -11.07 3.24
N ALA A 17 2.40 -10.20 3.33
CA ALA A 17 2.51 -8.99 2.54
C ALA A 17 3.95 -8.48 2.46
N GLU A 18 4.22 -7.69 1.43
CA GLU A 18 5.45 -6.91 1.28
C GLU A 18 5.07 -5.43 1.14
N VAL A 19 5.66 -4.58 1.98
CA VAL A 19 5.52 -3.12 1.90
C VAL A 19 6.79 -2.57 1.29
N ARG A 20 6.67 -1.90 0.13
CA ARG A 20 7.79 -1.31 -0.60
C ARG A 20 7.71 0.21 -0.61
N PRO A 21 8.85 0.90 -0.83
CA PRO A 21 8.87 2.34 -1.00
C PRO A 21 7.96 2.77 -2.17
N PRO A 22 7.37 3.97 -2.10
CA PRO A 22 6.60 4.52 -3.22
C PRO A 22 7.51 4.70 -4.44
N GLY A 23 7.15 4.06 -5.56
CA GLY A 23 7.94 4.01 -6.80
C GLY A 23 7.16 3.30 -7.92
N GLU A 24 7.83 2.98 -9.04
CA GLU A 24 7.22 2.20 -10.13
C GLU A 24 6.76 0.84 -9.61
N THR A 25 5.44 0.70 -9.48
CA THR A 25 4.80 -0.52 -9.00
C THR A 25 5.00 -1.61 -10.04
N THR A 26 5.99 -2.49 -9.83
CA THR A 26 5.90 -3.83 -10.42
C THR A 26 4.69 -4.48 -9.79
N LEU A 27 3.63 -4.72 -10.58
CA LEU A 27 2.46 -5.47 -10.14
C LEU A 27 2.93 -6.70 -9.36
N PRO A 28 2.33 -7.02 -8.20
CA PRO A 28 2.75 -8.17 -7.42
C PRO A 28 2.75 -9.41 -8.31
N ALA A 29 3.82 -10.21 -8.21
CA ALA A 29 4.06 -11.38 -9.06
C ALA A 29 2.94 -12.45 -8.95
N ALA A 30 2.08 -12.36 -7.93
CA ALA A 30 0.83 -13.08 -7.85
C ALA A 30 -0.27 -12.15 -7.33
N ILE A 31 -1.30 -11.95 -8.14
CA ILE A 31 -2.56 -11.36 -7.71
C ILE A 31 -3.24 -12.41 -6.81
N GLU A 32 -3.68 -11.99 -5.62
CA GLU A 32 -4.45 -12.85 -4.70
C GLU A 32 -5.50 -13.67 -5.47
N PRO A 33 -5.66 -14.98 -5.21
CA PRO A 33 -6.53 -15.84 -6.03
C PRO A 33 -7.97 -15.33 -6.16
N GLY A 34 -8.51 -14.73 -5.10
CA GLY A 34 -9.83 -14.10 -5.12
C GLY A 34 -9.91 -12.88 -6.04
N LEU A 35 -8.84 -12.08 -6.09
CA LEU A 35 -8.75 -10.92 -6.96
C LEU A 35 -8.53 -11.32 -8.43
N THR A 36 -7.79 -12.42 -8.65
CA THR A 36 -7.66 -13.04 -9.98
C THR A 36 -9.02 -13.53 -10.49
N GLU A 37 -9.81 -14.19 -9.65
CA GLU A 37 -11.14 -14.68 -10.04
C GLU A 37 -12.12 -13.52 -10.30
N LEU A 38 -12.04 -12.44 -9.51
CA LEU A 38 -12.81 -11.22 -9.76
C LEU A 38 -12.43 -10.59 -11.11
N ALA A 39 -11.13 -10.50 -11.43
CA ALA A 39 -10.67 -9.99 -12.71
C ALA A 39 -11.14 -10.87 -13.88
N ARG A 40 -11.03 -12.20 -13.73
CA ARG A 40 -11.50 -13.17 -14.74
C ARG A 40 -13.00 -13.04 -15.05
N ARG A 41 -13.81 -12.72 -14.04
CA ARG A 41 -15.26 -12.50 -14.18
C ARG A 41 -15.63 -11.08 -14.62
N GLY A 42 -14.66 -10.21 -14.85
CA GLY A 42 -14.89 -8.80 -15.21
C GLY A 42 -15.35 -7.92 -14.04
N GLY A 43 -15.25 -8.39 -12.80
CA GLY A 43 -15.60 -7.64 -11.60
C GLY A 43 -14.49 -6.75 -11.06
N ALA A 44 -13.26 -6.86 -11.59
CA ALA A 44 -12.12 -6.02 -11.24
C ALA A 44 -11.14 -5.88 -12.43
N VAL A 45 -10.35 -4.81 -12.44
CA VAL A 45 -9.23 -4.63 -13.38
C VAL A 45 -7.95 -4.44 -12.55
N ALA A 46 -7.06 -5.41 -12.60
CA ALA A 46 -5.78 -5.31 -11.91
C ALA A 46 -4.81 -4.41 -12.70
N GLY A 47 -4.07 -3.56 -11.99
CA GLY A 47 -3.07 -2.68 -12.60
C GLY A 47 -3.63 -1.53 -13.43
N ALA A 48 -4.92 -1.22 -13.30
CA ALA A 48 -5.47 0.00 -13.86
C ALA A 48 -4.76 1.24 -13.29
N PRO A 49 -4.52 2.29 -14.08
CA PRO A 49 -3.96 3.53 -13.59
C PRO A 49 -4.86 4.11 -12.49
N HIS A 50 -4.24 4.73 -11.48
CA HIS A 50 -4.97 5.40 -10.42
C HIS A 50 -5.84 6.53 -11.02
N GLU A 51 -7.14 6.51 -10.73
CA GLU A 51 -8.10 7.56 -11.09
C GLU A 51 -8.49 8.37 -9.83
N PRO A 52 -7.82 9.50 -9.54
CA PRO A 52 -8.05 10.26 -8.30
C PRO A 52 -9.49 10.74 -8.13
N LYS A 53 -10.20 10.95 -9.24
CA LYS A 53 -11.58 11.47 -9.27
C LYS A 53 -12.60 10.47 -8.73
N LEU A 54 -12.27 9.18 -8.64
CA LEU A 54 -13.16 8.14 -8.09
C LEU A 54 -13.24 8.15 -6.57
N TYR A 55 -12.28 8.80 -5.90
CA TYR A 55 -12.25 8.90 -4.45
C TYR A 55 -12.81 10.25 -4.04
N GLU A 56 -13.91 10.23 -3.30
CA GLU A 56 -14.43 11.45 -2.68
C GLU A 56 -13.36 12.03 -1.73
N PRO A 57 -13.15 13.36 -1.75
CA PRO A 57 -12.27 14.02 -0.79
C PRO A 57 -12.73 13.68 0.63
N ARG A 58 -11.93 12.91 1.35
CA ARG A 58 -12.22 12.60 2.75
C ARG A 58 -11.85 13.80 3.61
N THR A 59 -12.72 14.14 4.56
CA THR A 59 -12.38 15.11 5.60
C THR A 59 -11.14 14.63 6.34
N ARG A 60 -10.16 15.52 6.50
CA ARG A 60 -8.93 15.22 7.23
C ARG A 60 -9.31 14.88 8.68
N VAL A 61 -9.03 13.64 9.09
CA VAL A 61 -9.29 13.16 10.46
C VAL A 61 -8.14 13.45 11.43
N LEU A 62 -6.92 13.60 10.89
CA LEU A 62 -5.74 13.89 11.69
C LEU A 62 -5.55 15.40 11.84
N PRO A 63 -5.26 15.90 13.05
CA PRO A 63 -4.81 17.27 13.25
C PRO A 63 -3.64 17.63 12.33
N GLU A 64 -3.48 18.92 12.07
CA GLU A 64 -2.31 19.41 11.37
C GLU A 64 -1.02 19.02 12.13
N GLY A 65 0.04 18.66 11.41
CA GLY A 65 1.30 18.19 12.00
C GLY A 65 1.30 16.76 12.58
N ARG A 66 0.14 16.19 12.92
CA ARG A 66 0.07 14.87 13.59
C ARG A 66 0.67 13.72 12.77
N LEU A 67 0.51 13.73 11.46
CA LEU A 67 1.11 12.72 10.59
C LEU A 67 2.64 12.78 10.65
N GLN A 68 3.19 13.98 10.65
CA GLN A 68 4.62 14.24 10.67
C GLN A 68 5.23 13.81 12.02
N GLU A 69 4.52 14.06 13.12
CA GLU A 69 4.90 13.56 14.45
C GLU A 69 4.97 12.03 14.48
N LEU A 70 3.94 11.35 13.95
CA LEU A 70 3.90 9.88 13.91
C LEU A 70 5.05 9.31 13.06
N LEU A 71 5.28 9.90 11.88
CA LEU A 71 6.39 9.50 11.00
C LEU A 71 7.77 9.79 11.61
N ALA A 72 7.89 10.82 12.46
CA ALA A 72 9.13 11.12 13.17
C ALA A 72 9.37 10.11 14.30
N ALA A 73 8.33 9.78 15.08
CA ALA A 73 8.41 8.80 16.15
C ALA A 73 8.87 7.42 15.64
N GLU A 74 8.37 6.97 14.48
CA GLU A 74 8.83 5.71 13.86
C GLU A 74 10.32 5.71 13.46
N ARG A 75 10.92 6.89 13.24
CA ARG A 75 12.34 7.04 12.86
C ARG A 75 13.28 7.11 14.06
N GLU A 76 12.77 7.46 15.24
CA GLU A 76 13.54 7.53 16.48
C GLU A 76 13.62 6.18 17.21
N ASP A 77 12.79 5.21 16.83
CA ASP A 77 12.75 3.84 17.37
C ASP A 77 13.72 2.84 16.68
N VAL A 78 14.65 3.32 15.83
CA VAL A 78 15.62 2.51 15.05
C VAL A 78 17.06 2.66 15.55
#